data_AF-A0A950XE66-F1
#
_entry.id   AF-A0A950XE66-F1
#
_cell.length_a   1.000
_cell.length_b   1.000
_cell.length_c   1.000
_cell.angle_alpha   90.00
_cell.angle_beta   90.00
_cell.angle_gamma   90.00
#
_symmetry.space_group_name_H-M   'P 1'
#
loop_
_entity.id
_entity.type
_entity.pdbx_description
1 polymer ?
#
loop_
_entity_poly.entity_id
_entity_poly.type
_entity_poly.pdbx_seq_one_letter_code
_entity_poly.pdbx_strand_id
1 'polypeptide(L)' 'MDDLRRPTGYLFGLLGLILFVYSLVSPGARAELDPGVNVNLWTGLTMLVFGGCLLWLSFRTKS' A
#
# COMPACT_ATOMS: atom_id res chain seq x y z
N MET A 1 9.11 -14.54 -19.34
CA MET A 1 9.26 -13.83 -18.04
C MET A 1 7.87 -13.37 -17.66
N ASP A 2 7.28 -13.98 -16.64
CA ASP A 2 5.98 -13.56 -16.14
C ASP A 2 5.99 -12.07 -15.80
N ASP A 3 4.89 -11.39 -16.11
CA ASP A 3 4.78 -9.95 -15.95
C ASP A 3 4.88 -9.59 -14.46
N LEU A 4 6.10 -9.25 -14.00
CA LEU A 4 6.45 -9.00 -12.61
C LEU A 4 5.57 -7.93 -11.96
N ARG A 5 4.97 -7.06 -12.78
CA ARG A 5 4.05 -6.00 -12.33
C ARG A 5 2.81 -6.56 -11.64
N ARG A 6 2.32 -7.75 -12.01
CA ARG A 6 1.16 -8.38 -11.36
C ARG A 6 1.47 -8.84 -9.93
N PRO A 7 2.42 -9.76 -9.68
CA PRO A 7 2.69 -10.22 -8.33
C PRO A 7 3.14 -9.08 -7.42
N THR A 8 3.96 -8.15 -7.91
CA THR A 8 4.38 -6.97 -7.14
C THR A 8 3.19 -6.04 -6.85
N GLY A 9 2.32 -5.77 -7.82
CA GLY A 9 1.13 -4.96 -7.62
C GLY A 9 0.17 -5.54 -6.56
N TYR A 10 -0.05 -6.87 -6.59
CA TYR A 10 -0.85 -7.55 -5.57
C TYR A 10 -0.21 -7.50 -4.18
N LEU A 11 1.10 -7.75 -4.09
CA LEU A 11 1.83 -7.71 -2.83
C LEU A 11 1.75 -6.33 -2.18
N PHE A 12 2.11 -5.28 -2.92
CA PHE A 12 2.08 -3.90 -2.40
C PHE A 12 0.66 -3.41 -2.14
N GLY A 13 -0.31 -3.77 -2.98
CA GLY A 13 -1.71 -3.43 -2.77
C GLY A 13 -2.29 -4.08 -1.52
N LEU A 14 -2.03 -5.38 -1.30
CA LEU A 14 -2.51 -6.11 -0.13
C LEU A 14 -1.85 -5.63 1.16
N LEU A 15 -0.52 -5.49 1.17
CA LEU A 15 0.21 -5.00 2.34
C LEU A 15 -0.19 -3.55 2.67
N GLY A 16 -0.33 -2.69 1.65
CA GLY A 16 -0.78 -1.32 1.82
C GLY A 16 -2.20 -1.24 2.38
N LEU A 17 -3.12 -2.09 1.90
CA LEU A 17 -4.49 -2.18 2.41
C LEU A 17 -4.52 -2.61 3.87
N ILE A 18 -3.78 -3.66 4.23
CA ILE A 18 -3.69 -4.15 5.61
C ILE A 18 -3.15 -3.04 6.52
N LEU A 19 -2.06 -2.39 6.12
CA LEU A 19 -1.42 -1.34 6.91
C LEU A 19 -2.31 -0.10 7.05
N PHE A 20 -3.02 0.28 5.99
CA PHE A 20 -3.97 1.38 6.00
C PHE A 20 -5.15 1.11 6.95
N VAL A 21 -5.78 -0.07 6.85
CA VAL A 21 -6.88 -0.47 7.74
C VAL A 21 -6.40 -0.58 9.18
N TYR A 22 -5.23 -1.19 9.42
CA TYR A 22 -4.63 -1.28 10.75
C TYR A 22 -4.42 0.11 11.38
N SER A 23 -3.98 1.08 10.60
CA SER A 23 -3.74 2.46 11.05
C SER A 23 -5.03 3.22 11.39
N LEU A 24 -6.15 2.84 10.78
CA LEU A 24 -7.48 3.41 11.07
C LEU A 24 -8.12 2.77 12.31
N VAL A 25 -7.99 1.45 12.47
CA VAL A 25 -8.60 0.70 13.58
C VAL A 25 -7.78 0.83 14.87
N SER A 26 -6.46 0.98 14.75
CA SER A 26 -5.54 1.12 15.89
C SER A 26 -4.88 2.52 15.90
N PRO A 27 -5.63 3.60 16.21
CA PRO A 27 -5.07 4.94 16.30
C PRO A 27 -4.06 5.11 17.43
N GLY A 28 -3.97 4.15 18.36
CA GLY A 28 -2.93 4.06 19.39
C GLY A 28 -1.62 3.42 18.93
N ALA A 29 -1.62 2.70 17.79
CA ALA A 29 -0.40 2.17 17.17
C ALA A 29 0.34 3.25 16.35
N ARG A 30 0.43 4.46 16.90
CA ARG A 30 1.29 5.52 16.37
C ARG A 30 2.70 5.24 16.82
N ALA A 31 3.67 5.48 15.94
CA ALA A 31 5.07 5.47 16.36
C ALA A 31 5.26 6.60 17.39
N GLU A 32 5.87 6.28 18.54
CA GLU A 32 6.14 7.26 19.61
C GLU A 32 7.13 8.36 19.17
N LEU A 33 7.80 8.18 18.03
CA LEU A 33 8.78 9.14 17.50
C LEU A 33 8.17 10.46 17.01
N ASP A 34 6.88 10.48 16.63
CA ASP A 34 6.23 11.72 16.19
C ASP A 34 4.72 11.73 16.52
N PRO A 35 4.28 12.43 17.59
CA PRO A 35 2.89 12.42 18.04
C PRO A 35 1.91 13.10 17.07
N GLY A 36 2.41 13.87 16.10
CA GLY A 36 1.59 14.62 15.16
C GLY A 36 1.19 13.86 13.90
N VAL A 37 1.95 12.83 13.50
CA VAL A 37 1.80 12.19 12.18
C VAL A 37 1.68 10.67 12.30
N ASN A 38 0.60 10.12 11.74
CA ASN A 38 0.44 8.67 11.65
C ASN A 38 1.27 8.11 10.48
N VAL A 39 2.52 7.75 10.75
CA VAL A 39 3.46 7.19 9.75
C VAL A 39 2.92 5.90 9.11
N ASN A 40 2.24 5.06 9.88
CA ASN A 40 1.67 3.81 9.38
C ASN A 40 0.59 4.08 8.32
N LEU A 41 -0.23 5.11 8.55
CA LEU A 41 -1.29 5.50 7.61
C LEU A 41 -0.71 6.03 6.29
N TRP A 42 0.28 6.92 6.35
CA TRP A 42 0.94 7.47 5.16
C TRP A 42 1.72 6.41 4.37
N THR A 43 2.38 5.49 5.09
CA THR A 43 3.10 4.37 4.47
C THR A 43 2.12 3.42 3.79
N GLY A 44 1.03 3.04 4.45
CA GLY A 44 -0.02 2.19 3.88
C GLY A 44 -0.68 2.82 2.66
N LEU A 45 -0.96 4.12 2.71
CA LEU A 45 -1.50 4.89 1.59
C LEU A 45 -0.54 4.90 0.39
N THR A 46 0.76 5.13 0.63
CA THR A 46 1.79 5.14 -0.42
C THR A 46 1.91 3.77 -1.10
N MET A 47 1.90 2.68 -0.32
CA MET A 47 1.91 1.32 -0.85
C MET A 47 0.66 1.00 -1.68
N LEU A 48 -0.52 1.48 -1.25
CA LEU A 48 -1.78 1.34 -1.99
C LEU A 48 -1.73 2.06 -3.34
N VAL A 49 -1.26 3.31 -3.36
CA VAL A 49 -1.10 4.09 -4.60
C VAL A 49 -0.12 3.38 -5.54
N PHE A 50 1.05 2.98 -5.04
CA PHE A 50 2.07 2.31 -5.83
C PHE A 50 1.60 0.95 -6.39
N GLY A 51 1.03 0.09 -5.54
CA GLY A 51 0.48 -1.21 -5.94
C GLY A 51 -0.67 -1.06 -6.93
N GLY A 52 -1.56 -0.09 -6.71
CA GLY A 52 -2.65 0.26 -7.62
C GLY A 52 -2.15 0.71 -8.99
N CYS A 53 -1.13 1.59 -9.04
CA CYS A 53 -0.49 2.00 -10.28
C CYS A 53 0.13 0.81 -11.03
N LEU A 54 0.82 -0.09 -10.35
CA LEU A 54 1.41 -1.29 -10.96
C LEU A 54 0.36 -2.22 -11.55
N LEU A 55 -0.73 -2.47 -10.82
CA LEU A 55 -1.86 -3.26 -11.30
C LEU A 55 -2.53 -2.60 -12.52
N TRP A 56 -2.79 -1.29 -12.45
CA TRP A 56 -3.39 -0.53 -13.55
C TRP A 56 -2.53 -0.60 -14.82
N LEU A 57 -1.22 -0.39 -14.71
CA LEU A 57 -0.28 -0.55 -15.82
C LEU A 57 -0.24 -2.00 -16.31
N SER A 58 -0.36 -2.99 -15.42
CA SER A 58 -0.45 -4.41 -15.79
C SER A 58 -1.67 -4.75 -16.64
N PHE A 59 -2.81 -4.16 -16.31
CA PHE A 59 -4.04 -4.34 -17.08
C PHE A 59 -4.02 -3.58 -18.40
N ARG A 60 -3.35 -2.41 -18.47
CA ARG A 60 -3.21 -1.65 -19.72
C ARG A 60 -2.34 -2.31 -20.80
N THR A 61 -1.29 -3.03 -20.42
CA THR A 61 -0.42 -3.74 -21.39
C THR A 61 -1.08 -4.97 -22.01
N LYS A 62 -2.20 -5.45 -21.47
CA LYS A 62 -2.97 -6.56 -22.05
C LYS A 62 -4.01 -6.11 -23.08
N SER A 63 -4.09 -4.83 -23.41
CA SER A 63 -4.89 -4.29 -24.52
C SER A 63 -3.99 -3.97 -25.71
#